data_AF-A0A661DKP4-F1
#
_entry.id   AF-A0A661DKP4-F1
#
_cell.length_a   1.000
_cell.length_b   1.000
_cell.length_c   1.000
_cell.angle_alpha   90.00
_cell.angle_beta   90.00
_cell.angle_gamma   90.00
#
_symmetry.space_group_name_H-M   'P 1'
#
loop_
_entity.id
_entity.type
_entity.pdbx_description
1 polymer ?
#
loop_
_entity_poly.entity_id
_entity_poly.type
_entity_poly.pdbx_seq_one_letter_code
_entity_poly.pdbx_strand_id
1 'polypeptide(L)' 'MNQLIEILIMEEKELENFDPIEMSEQQFDRATRCIKKLKKGLIDFLKKPKRVTIVNFPIEMDDGSVQSFKGYRV' A
#
# COMPACT_ATOMS: atom_id res chain seq x y z
N MET A 1 16.29 -38.31 2.44
CA MET A 1 15.99 -37.57 3.68
C MET A 1 16.13 -36.06 3.51
N ASN A 2 17.10 -35.56 2.72
CA ASN A 2 17.27 -34.11 2.51
C ASN A 2 16.36 -33.48 1.42
N GLN A 3 15.87 -34.23 0.43
CA GLN A 3 14.91 -33.69 -0.55
C GLN A 3 13.54 -33.38 0.06
N LEU A 4 13.09 -34.13 1.07
CA LEU A 4 11.82 -33.82 1.77
C LEU A 4 11.93 -32.55 2.64
N ILE A 5 13.13 -32.25 3.15
CA ILE A 5 13.38 -31.03 3.95
C ILE A 5 13.45 -29.81 3.03
N GLU A 6 14.06 -29.93 1.85
CA GLU A 6 14.04 -28.85 0.84
C GLU A 6 12.62 -28.56 0.33
N ILE A 7 11.79 -29.59 0.12
CA ILE A 7 10.39 -29.40 -0.29
C ILE A 7 9.59 -28.67 0.80
N LEU A 8 9.78 -28.98 2.09
CA LEU A 8 9.12 -28.25 3.19
C LEU A 8 9.58 -26.79 3.30
N ILE A 9 10.84 -26.48 2.98
CA ILE A 9 11.38 -25.12 3.01
C ILE A 9 10.90 -24.30 1.80
N MET A 10 10.55 -24.95 0.69
CA MET A 10 10.00 -24.30 -0.51
C MET A 10 8.51 -23.95 -0.38
N GLU A 11 7.77 -24.51 0.58
CA GLU A 11 6.31 -24.41 0.66
C GLU A 11 5.78 -23.25 1.52
N GLU A 12 6.63 -22.42 2.14
CA GLU A 12 6.17 -21.27 2.93
C GLU A 12 7.03 -20.02 2.74
N LYS A 13 7.52 -19.78 1.51
CA LYS A 13 7.78 -18.39 1.12
C LYS A 13 6.44 -17.77 0.78
N GLU A 14 5.69 -17.38 1.82
CA GLU A 14 4.62 -16.41 1.64
C GLU A 14 5.20 -15.29 0.78
N LEU A 15 4.58 -15.06 -0.38
CA LEU A 15 4.91 -13.92 -1.22
C LEU A 15 4.77 -12.69 -0.34
N GLU A 16 5.88 -12.12 0.12
CA GLU A 16 5.86 -10.90 0.92
C GLU A 16 5.10 -9.86 0.11
N ASN A 17 3.90 -9.54 0.60
CA ASN A 17 3.02 -8.60 -0.07
C ASN A 17 3.46 -7.19 0.29
N PHE A 18 4.24 -6.59 -0.60
CA PHE A 18 4.76 -5.23 -0.47
C PHE A 18 3.78 -4.15 -0.94
N ASP A 19 2.48 -4.44 -1.05
CA ASP A 19 1.49 -3.40 -1.31
C ASP A 19 1.50 -2.39 -0.14
N PRO A 20 1.92 -1.12 -0.37
CA PRO A 20 2.01 -0.13 0.69
C PRO A 20 0.66 0.16 1.37
N ILE A 21 -0.46 -0.01 0.64
CA ILE A 21 -1.80 0.18 1.18
C ILE A 21 -2.11 -0.95 2.15
N GLU A 22 -1.91 -2.19 1.75
CA GLU A 22 -2.17 -3.35 2.60
C GLU A 22 -1.27 -3.33 3.84
N MET A 23 0.03 -3.07 3.66
CA MET A 23 0.97 -2.91 4.76
C MET A 23 0.55 -1.79 5.72
N SER A 24 0.05 -0.65 5.21
CA SER A 24 -0.44 0.46 6.04
C SER A 24 -1.68 0.06 6.84
N GLU A 25 -2.66 -0.62 6.21
CA GLU A 25 -3.88 -1.08 6.88
C GLU A 25 -3.56 -2.10 7.98
N GLN A 26 -2.65 -3.05 7.73
CA GLN A 26 -2.21 -4.02 8.73
C GLN A 26 -1.51 -3.36 9.93
N GLN A 27 -0.64 -2.36 9.68
CA GLN A 27 0.03 -1.61 10.74
C GLN A 27 -0.97 -0.78 11.55
N PHE A 28 -1.93 -0.14 10.88
CA PHE A 28 -2.99 0.60 11.54
C PHE A 28 -3.82 -0.32 12.44
N ASP A 29 -4.21 -1.50 11.95
CA ASP A 29 -4.97 -2.47 12.74
C ASP A 29 -4.23 -2.93 13.98
N ARG A 30 -2.91 -3.17 13.89
CA ARG A 30 -2.08 -3.47 15.06
C ARG A 30 -2.09 -2.32 16.06
N ALA A 31 -1.97 -1.07 15.60
CA ALA A 31 -1.96 0.12 16.46
C ALA A 31 -3.31 0.37 17.16
N THR A 32 -4.44 0.10 16.50
CA THR A 32 -5.77 0.31 17.10
C THR A 32 -6.00 -0.54 18.37
N ARG A 33 -5.36 -1.71 18.46
CA ARG A 33 -5.43 -2.59 19.65
C ARG A 33 -4.85 -1.94 20.91
N CYS A 34 -3.98 -0.95 20.74
CA CYS A 34 -3.36 -0.20 21.84
C CYS A 34 -4.27 0.91 22.39
N ILE A 35 -5.33 1.30 21.67
CA ILE A 35 -6.19 2.45 22.02
C ILE A 35 -7.54 1.95 22.54
N LYS A 36 -7.82 2.21 23.83
CA LYS A 36 -9.11 1.84 24.44
C LYS A 36 -10.24 2.72 23.89
N LYS A 37 -11.41 2.10 23.62
CA LYS A 37 -12.67 2.75 23.23
C LYS A 37 -12.66 3.48 21.87
N LEU A 38 -11.78 3.11 20.94
CA LEU A 38 -11.85 3.63 19.57
C LEU A 38 -13.09 3.07 18.85
N LYS A 39 -13.96 3.96 18.35
CA LYS A 39 -15.19 3.55 17.67
C LYS A 39 -14.86 2.99 16.29
N LYS A 40 -15.56 1.91 15.89
CA LYS A 40 -15.38 1.28 14.57
C LYS A 40 -15.47 2.27 13.41
N GLY A 41 -16.47 3.15 13.41
CA GLY A 41 -16.60 4.16 12.34
C GLY A 41 -15.44 5.16 12.26
N LEU A 42 -14.72 5.39 13.36
CA LEU A 42 -13.52 6.23 13.35
C LEU A 42 -12.30 5.46 12.79
N ILE A 43 -12.21 4.16 13.07
CA ILE A 43 -11.20 3.27 12.45
C ILE A 43 -11.39 3.26 10.93
N ASP A 44 -12.61 3.01 10.47
CA ASP A 44 -12.94 2.94 9.04
C ASP A 44 -12.64 4.27 8.33
N PHE A 45 -12.93 5.39 9.00
CA PHE A 45 -12.61 6.73 8.49
C PHE A 45 -11.10 6.99 8.40
N LEU A 46 -10.35 6.70 9.46
CA LEU A 46 -8.90 6.97 9.53
C LEU A 46 -8.07 6.07 8.63
N LYS A 47 -8.58 4.89 8.26
CA LYS A 47 -7.95 4.00 7.27
C LYS A 47 -7.93 4.58 5.85
N LYS A 48 -8.75 5.59 5.55
CA LYS A 48 -8.85 6.18 4.21
C LYS A 48 -8.23 7.57 4.19
N PRO A 49 -7.55 7.97 3.10
CA PRO A 49 -6.97 9.29 3.00
C PRO A 49 -8.08 10.34 3.05
N LYS A 50 -7.85 11.42 3.80
CA LYS A 50 -8.80 12.54 3.90
C LYS A 50 -9.05 13.22 2.55
N ARG A 51 -8.03 13.22 1.69
CA ARG A 51 -8.08 13.80 0.33
C ARG A 51 -7.06 13.11 -0.54
N VAL A 52 -7.40 12.90 -1.81
CA VAL A 52 -6.46 12.54 -2.86
C VAL A 52 -6.57 13.58 -3.97
N THR A 53 -5.44 14.16 -4.35
CA THR A 53 -5.36 15.09 -5.48
C THR A 53 -4.77 14.36 -6.68
N ILE A 54 -5.49 14.38 -7.79
CA ILE A 54 -5.05 13.82 -9.07
C ILE A 54 -4.98 14.97 -10.06
N VAL A 55 -3.81 15.17 -10.67
CA VAL A 55 -3.59 16.20 -11.70
C VAL A 55 -3.16 15.54 -12.99
N ASN A 56 -3.67 16.04 -14.11
CA ASN A 56 -3.11 15.73 -15.43
C ASN A 56 -2.49 17.03 -15.95
N PHE A 57 -1.20 17.00 -16.28
CA PHE A 57 -0.48 18.18 -16.72
C PHE A 57 0.44 17.86 -17.90
N PRO A 58 0.50 18.74 -18.90
CA PRO A 58 1.39 18.57 -20.04
C PRO A 58 2.83 18.92 -19.65
N ILE A 59 3.78 18.20 -20.24
CA ILE A 59 5.22 18.50 -20.19
C ILE A 59 5.73 18.53 -21.63
N GLU A 60 6.50 19.56 -21.95
CA GLU A 60 7.29 19.63 -23.18
C GLU A 60 8.59 18.83 -22.98
N MET A 61 8.85 17.89 -23.88
CA MET A 61 10.01 17.01 -23.87
C MET A 61 11.20 17.66 -24.59
N ASP A 62 12.41 17.13 -24.40
CA ASP A 62 13.62 17.67 -25.03
C ASP A 62 13.58 17.69 -26.58
N ASP A 63 12.74 16.84 -27.20
CA ASP A 63 12.53 16.79 -28.64
C ASP A 63 11.43 17.74 -29.15
N GLY A 64 10.84 18.55 -28.26
CA GLY A 64 9.75 19.48 -28.55
C GLY A 64 8.36 18.83 -28.61
N SER A 65 8.22 17.52 -28.38
CA SER A 65 6.91 16.87 -28.24
C SER A 65 6.25 17.23 -26.90
N VAL A 66 4.91 17.19 -26.85
CA VAL A 66 4.15 17.41 -25.60
C VAL A 66 3.51 16.09 -25.16
N GLN A 67 3.79 15.69 -23.92
CA GLN A 67 3.20 14.50 -23.30
C GLN A 67 2.42 14.87 -22.04
N SER A 68 1.28 14.21 -21.82
CA SER A 68 0.46 14.42 -20.62
C SER A 68 0.82 13.42 -19.53
N PHE A 69 1.13 13.92 -18.34
CA PHE A 69 1.49 13.12 -17.18
C PHE A 69 0.42 13.21 -16.11
N LYS A 70 0.23 12.10 -15.39
CA LYS A 70 -0.68 12.02 -14.25
C LYS A 70 0.11 12.05 -12.94
N GLY A 71 -0.15 13.06 -12.12
CA GLY A 71 0.41 13.18 -10.77
C GLY A 71 -0.60 12.80 -9.69
N TYR A 72 -0.11 12.23 -8.60
CA TYR A 72 -0.90 11.86 -7.43
C TYR A 72 -0.31 12.48 -6.16
N ARG A 73 -1.17 13.04 -5.31
CA ARG A 73 -0.85 13.42 -3.94
C ARG A 73 -1.92 12.83 -3.02
N VAL A 74 -1.50 11.92 -2.15
CA VAL A 74 -2.32 11.21 -1.16
C VAL A 74 -2.04 11.77 0.23
#